data_AF-A0AA89AWB5-F1
#
_entry.id   AF-A0AA89AWB5-F1
#
_cell.length_a   1.000
_cell.length_b   1.000
_cell.length_c   1.000
_cell.angle_alpha   90.00
_cell.angle_beta   90.00
_cell.angle_gamma   90.00
#
_symmetry.space_group_name_H-M   'P 1'
#
loop_
_entity.id
_entity.type
_entity.pdbx_description
1 polymer ?
#
loop_
_entity_poly.entity_id
_entity_poly.type
_entity_poly.pdbx_seq_one_letter_code
_entity_poly.pdbx_strand_id
1 'polypeptide(L)'
;MDLIIKYLSTGELPSERHEGRNLRVRAARYALVEGVLYKKSFSLPYLRCLHPSESLYALQEVHEGIYGQHLGGRTLAQKILRQGYYWPTMQKDAIKFTRRFTSVAHPQSNGQTENMNCSILQGLKKKMDEAKAVWVDELFNVLWVY
;
A
#
# COMPACT_ATOMS: atom_id res chain seq x y z
N MET A 1 -7.67 -2.76 18.66
CA MET A 1 -7.76 -1.38 19.22
C MET A 1 -8.50 -1.43 20.55
N ASP A 2 -8.30 -2.52 21.29
CA ASP A 2 -9.42 -3.09 22.05
C ASP A 2 -9.44 -2.49 23.45
N LEU A 3 -8.26 -2.09 23.95
CA LEU A 3 -8.13 -1.26 25.14
C LEU A 3 -8.84 0.09 25.00
N ILE A 4 -8.84 0.69 23.81
CA ILE A 4 -9.53 1.97 23.57
C ILE A 4 -11.05 1.75 23.55
N ILE A 5 -11.51 0.67 22.91
CA ILE A 5 -12.94 0.31 22.88
C ILE A 5 -13.43 0.00 24.30
N LYS A 6 -12.68 -0.81 25.06
CA LYS A 6 -13.00 -1.12 26.46
C LYS A 6 -13.09 0.17 27.28
N TYR A 7 -12.08 1.02 27.23
CA TYR A 7 -12.10 2.28 27.98
C TYR A 7 -13.26 3.21 27.59
N LEU A 8 -13.57 3.35 26.29
CA LEU A 8 -14.66 4.20 25.83
C LEU A 8 -16.06 3.63 26.14
N SER A 9 -16.17 2.32 26.37
CA SER A 9 -17.43 1.66 26.72
C SER A 9 -17.65 1.56 28.24
N THR A 10 -16.61 1.24 29.02
CA THR A 10 -16.72 1.01 30.48
C THR A 10 -16.22 2.17 31.33
N GLY A 11 -15.42 3.08 30.77
CA GLY A 11 -14.75 4.15 31.52
C GLY A 11 -13.57 3.68 32.38
N GLU A 12 -13.24 2.38 32.39
CA GLU A 12 -12.21 1.80 33.24
C GLU A 12 -10.80 2.16 32.77
N LEU A 13 -9.96 2.63 33.68
CA LEU A 13 -8.54 2.88 33.45
C LEU A 13 -7.69 1.79 34.11
N PRO A 14 -6.52 1.45 33.54
CA PRO A 14 -5.51 0.65 34.22
C PRO A 14 -5.15 1.27 35.58
N SER A 15 -4.88 0.42 36.57
CA SER A 15 -4.45 0.84 37.92
C SER A 15 -3.15 1.65 37.87
N GLU A 16 -2.29 1.36 36.91
CA GLU A 16 -1.05 2.09 36.69
C GLU A 16 -1.31 3.51 36.18
N ARG A 17 -0.92 4.51 36.98
CA ARG A 17 -1.19 5.93 36.71
C ARG A 17 -0.65 6.38 35.36
N HIS A 18 0.54 5.91 34.97
CA HIS A 18 1.16 6.27 33.69
C HIS A 18 0.39 5.68 32.50
N GLU A 19 0.01 4.41 32.59
CA GLU A 19 -0.75 3.72 31.54
C GLU A 19 -2.16 4.31 31.39
N GLY A 20 -2.83 4.59 32.50
CA GLY A 20 -4.13 5.25 32.51
C GLY A 20 -4.08 6.63 31.85
N ARG A 21 -3.06 7.43 32.15
CA ARG A 21 -2.85 8.72 31.48
C ARG A 21 -2.62 8.55 29.98
N ASN A 22 -1.77 7.62 29.57
CA ASN A 22 -1.47 7.36 28.17
C ASN A 22 -2.72 6.89 27.40
N LEU A 23 -3.50 5.98 27.98
CA LEU A 23 -4.76 5.50 27.41
C LEU A 23 -5.74 6.64 27.21
N ARG A 24 -5.91 7.52 28.20
CA ARG A 24 -6.76 8.72 28.11
C ARG A 24 -6.37 9.61 26.94
N VAL A 25 -5.08 9.94 26.83
CA VAL A 25 -4.55 10.79 25.77
C VAL A 25 -4.78 10.15 24.39
N ARG A 26 -4.55 8.84 24.28
CA ARG A 26 -4.77 8.11 23.03
C ARG A 26 -6.26 8.05 22.66
N ALA A 27 -7.11 7.74 23.63
CA ALA A 27 -8.56 7.58 23.44
C ALA A 27 -9.26 8.88 23.06
N ALA A 28 -8.74 10.05 23.48
CA ALA A 28 -9.28 11.36 23.09
C ALA A 28 -9.39 11.56 21.57
N ARG A 29 -8.53 10.86 20.80
CA ARG A 29 -8.50 10.88 19.32
C ARG A 29 -9.58 9.99 18.69
N TYR A 30 -10.41 9.32 19.48
CA TYR A 30 -11.42 8.39 19.01
C TYR A 30 -12.80 8.78 19.57
N ALA A 31 -13.83 8.20 18.96
CA ALA A 31 -15.21 8.21 19.42
C ALA A 31 -15.79 6.81 19.23
N LEU A 32 -16.60 6.36 20.19
CA LEU A 32 -17.36 5.11 20.08
C LEU A 32 -18.82 5.49 19.86
N VAL A 33 -19.37 5.13 18.71
CA VAL A 33 -20.75 5.45 18.31
C VAL A 33 -21.44 4.15 17.93
N GLU A 34 -22.49 3.78 18.66
CA GLU A 34 -23.25 2.54 18.44
C GLU A 34 -22.35 1.28 18.38
N GLY A 35 -21.33 1.22 19.23
CA GLY A 35 -20.37 0.11 19.27
C GLY A 35 -19.30 0.14 18.18
N VAL A 36 -19.35 1.09 17.24
CA VAL A 36 -18.35 1.26 16.19
C VAL A 36 -17.32 2.32 16.60
N LEU A 37 -16.04 1.96 16.51
CA LEU A 37 -14.95 2.87 16.84
C LEU A 37 -14.61 3.75 15.64
N TYR A 38 -14.52 5.05 15.88
CA TYR A 38 -14.13 6.04 14.89
C TYR A 38 -12.89 6.81 15.35
N LYS A 39 -11.99 7.11 14.42
CA LYS A 39 -10.86 8.01 14.64
C LYS A 39 -11.23 9.43 14.19
N LYS A 40 -11.01 10.40 15.08
CA LYS A 40 -11.12 11.82 14.77
C LYS A 40 -9.99 12.23 13.83
N SER A 41 -10.35 12.90 12.74
CA SER A 41 -9.41 13.47 11.79
C SER A 41 -9.55 15.00 11.80
N PHE A 42 -8.51 15.72 11.38
CA PHE A 42 -8.51 17.18 11.34
C PHE A 42 -9.30 17.74 10.15
N SER A 43 -9.33 17.01 9.03
CA SER A 43 -9.81 17.50 7.73
C SER A 43 -10.88 16.63 7.06
N LEU A 44 -11.19 15.44 7.62
CA LEU A 44 -12.28 14.55 7.20
C LEU A 44 -13.28 14.33 8.36
N PRO A 45 -14.55 13.99 8.05
CA PRO A 45 -15.44 13.37 9.04
C PRO A 45 -14.80 12.12 9.67
N TYR A 46 -15.40 11.63 10.76
CA TYR A 46 -14.96 10.46 11.50
C TYR A 46 -14.54 9.28 10.60
N LEU A 47 -13.35 8.74 10.82
CA LEU A 47 -12.83 7.58 10.08
C LEU A 47 -13.21 6.30 10.81
N ARG A 48 -13.94 5.39 10.16
CA ARG A 48 -14.29 4.10 10.77
C ARG A 48 -13.05 3.24 10.96
N CYS A 49 -12.83 2.79 12.20
CA CYS A 49 -11.74 1.90 12.53
C CYS A 49 -12.10 0.47 12.09
N LEU A 50 -11.23 -0.15 11.29
CA LEU A 50 -11.41 -1.54 10.86
C LEU A 50 -10.68 -2.52 11.78
N HIS A 51 -11.31 -3.65 12.05
CA HIS A 51 -10.67 -4.79 12.68
C HIS A 51 -9.73 -5.50 11.67
N PRO A 52 -8.67 -6.20 12.10
CA PRO A 52 -7.80 -6.96 11.19
C PRO A 52 -8.53 -7.91 10.23
N SER A 53 -9.71 -8.42 10.60
CA SER A 53 -10.56 -9.24 9.73
C SER A 53 -11.20 -8.46 8.58
N GLU A 54 -11.59 -7.20 8.82
CA GLU A 54 -12.19 -6.31 7.81
C GLU A 54 -11.11 -5.62 6.97
N SER A 55 -9.95 -5.32 7.55
CA SER A 55 -8.91 -4.55 6.86
C SER A 55 -8.30 -5.29 5.67
N LEU A 56 -8.24 -6.62 5.70
CA LEU A 56 -7.79 -7.42 4.56
C LEU A 56 -8.75 -7.30 3.38
N TYR A 57 -10.06 -7.36 3.64
CA TYR A 57 -11.08 -7.20 2.62
C TYR A 57 -11.01 -5.80 2.00
N ALA A 58 -10.88 -4.75 2.82
CA ALA A 58 -10.71 -3.38 2.32
C ALA A 58 -9.45 -3.20 1.46
N LEU A 59 -8.35 -3.91 1.78
CA LEU A 59 -7.14 -3.92 0.95
C LEU A 59 -7.38 -4.60 -0.40
N GLN A 60 -8.11 -5.71 -0.42
CA GLN A 60 -8.43 -6.47 -1.64
C GLN A 60 -9.39 -5.69 -2.55
N GLU A 61 -10.51 -5.23 -2.03
CA GLU A 61 -11.54 -4.53 -2.82
C GLU A 61 -10.97 -3.28 -3.49
N VAL A 62 -10.22 -2.46 -2.73
CA VAL A 62 -9.61 -1.25 -3.28
C VAL A 62 -8.50 -1.60 -4.27
N HIS A 63 -7.73 -2.66 -4.04
CA HIS A 63 -6.71 -3.10 -4.99
C HIS A 63 -7.33 -3.63 -6.30
N GLU A 64 -8.42 -4.40 -6.22
CA GLU A 64 -9.14 -4.99 -7.36
C GLU A 64 -9.86 -3.95 -8.21
N GLY A 65 -10.49 -2.95 -7.59
CA GLY A 65 -11.14 -1.84 -8.32
C GLY A 65 -10.17 -0.91 -9.06
N ILE A 66 -8.86 -1.15 -8.98
CA ILE A 66 -7.79 -0.28 -9.52
C ILE A 66 -6.99 -0.98 -10.64
N TYR A 67 -7.28 -2.25 -10.99
CA TYR A 67 -6.55 -3.01 -12.02
C TYR A 67 -6.36 -2.19 -13.31
N GLY A 68 -5.18 -1.60 -13.47
CA GLY A 68 -4.86 -0.61 -14.51
C GLY A 68 -3.80 0.41 -14.08
N GLN A 69 -3.73 0.78 -12.80
CA GLN A 69 -2.69 1.66 -12.27
C GLN A 69 -1.96 0.94 -11.12
N HIS A 70 -0.73 0.49 -11.32
CA HIS A 70 0.09 -0.17 -10.29
C HIS A 70 0.41 0.77 -9.13
N LEU A 71 -0.54 0.95 -8.21
CA LEU A 71 -0.40 1.84 -7.08
C LEU A 71 0.45 1.16 -6.00
N GLY A 72 1.57 1.77 -5.67
CA GLY A 72 2.37 1.36 -4.51
C GLY A 72 1.54 1.42 -3.22
N GLY A 73 1.89 0.58 -2.23
CA GLY A 73 1.10 0.44 -1.00
C GLY A 73 0.81 1.74 -0.23
N ARG A 74 1.60 2.80 -0.43
CA ARG A 74 1.29 4.14 0.12
C ARG A 74 0.03 4.75 -0.50
N THR A 75 -0.13 4.64 -1.82
CA THR A 75 -1.30 5.19 -2.51
C THR A 75 -2.55 4.36 -2.21
N LEU A 76 -2.41 3.03 -2.07
CA LEU A 76 -3.49 2.16 -1.62
C LEU A 76 -4.00 2.59 -0.24
N ALA A 77 -3.10 2.79 0.73
CA ALA A 77 -3.46 3.29 2.06
C ALA A 77 -4.14 4.67 2.03
N GLN A 78 -3.67 5.58 1.18
CA GLN A 78 -4.31 6.90 1.01
C GLN A 78 -5.72 6.81 0.42
N LYS A 79 -5.96 5.90 -0.52
CA LYS A 79 -7.30 5.69 -1.08
C LYS A 79 -8.26 5.14 -0.03
N ILE A 80 -7.83 4.15 0.74
CA ILE A 80 -8.62 3.59 1.84
C ILE A 80 -8.95 4.67 2.89
N LEU A 81 -7.98 5.53 3.21
CA LEU A 81 -8.21 6.69 4.08
C LEU A 81 -9.25 7.65 3.51
N ARG A 82 -9.21 7.93 2.20
CA ARG A 82 -10.19 8.79 1.51
C ARG A 82 -11.59 8.18 1.44
N GLN A 83 -11.71 6.86 1.47
CA GLN A 83 -13.00 6.16 1.60
C GLN A 83 -13.55 6.18 3.03
N GLY A 84 -12.80 6.72 4.00
CA GLY A 84 -13.26 6.88 5.38
C GLY A 84 -12.84 5.76 6.32
N TYR A 85 -11.93 4.88 5.93
CA TYR A 85 -11.46 3.77 6.76
C TYR A 85 -10.09 4.03 7.39
N TYR A 86 -9.85 3.42 8.55
CA TYR A 86 -8.58 3.55 9.27
C TYR A 86 -8.22 2.31 10.10
N TRP A 87 -6.93 1.98 10.16
CA TRP A 87 -6.36 1.17 11.23
C TRP A 87 -4.87 1.54 11.43
N PRO A 88 -4.23 1.22 12.57
CA PRO A 88 -2.96 1.84 12.94
C PRO A 88 -1.79 1.36 12.08
N THR A 89 -1.88 0.13 11.57
CA THR A 89 -0.86 -0.50 10.73
C THR A 89 -1.17 -0.42 9.23
N MET A 90 -2.24 0.27 8.83
CA MET A 90 -2.72 0.42 7.45
C MET A 90 -1.63 0.60 6.41
N GLN A 91 -0.70 1.53 6.63
CA GLN A 91 0.36 1.79 5.66
C GLN A 91 1.34 0.61 5.53
N LYS A 92 1.71 -0.01 6.66
CA LYS A 92 2.59 -1.19 6.67
C LYS A 92 1.89 -2.38 6.00
N ASP A 93 0.62 -2.58 6.32
CA ASP A 93 -0.20 -3.67 5.79
C ASP A 93 -0.42 -3.51 4.29
N ALA A 94 -0.73 -2.29 3.83
CA ALA A 94 -0.87 -1.99 2.40
C ALA A 94 0.44 -2.22 1.64
N ILE A 95 1.59 -1.80 2.17
CA ILE A 95 2.90 -2.08 1.55
C ILE A 95 3.17 -3.57 1.48
N LYS A 96 2.95 -4.31 2.58
CA LYS A 96 3.14 -5.75 2.65
C LYS A 96 2.20 -6.48 1.67
N PHE A 97 0.96 -6.02 1.56
CA PHE A 97 -0.04 -6.54 0.64
C PHE A 97 0.41 -6.33 -0.81
N THR A 98 0.70 -5.10 -1.23
CA THR A 98 1.14 -4.81 -2.61
C THR A 98 2.42 -5.54 -2.99
N ARG A 99 3.37 -5.73 -2.05
CA ARG A 99 4.60 -6.50 -2.29
C ARG A 99 4.33 -7.95 -2.72
N ARG A 100 3.23 -8.56 -2.26
CA ARG A 100 2.86 -9.91 -2.69
C ARG A 100 2.47 -9.96 -4.16
N PHE A 101 1.87 -8.89 -4.70
CA PHE A 101 1.42 -8.80 -6.09
C PHE A 101 2.49 -8.26 -7.05
N THR A 102 3.54 -7.61 -6.53
CA THR A 102 4.68 -7.13 -7.32
C THR A 102 5.90 -8.06 -7.26
N SER A 103 5.83 -9.14 -6.46
CA SER A 103 6.92 -10.11 -6.35
C SER A 103 6.94 -11.02 -7.57
N VAL A 104 8.13 -11.33 -8.08
CA VAL A 104 8.36 -12.26 -9.20
C VAL A 104 7.72 -13.65 -8.98
N ALA A 105 7.51 -14.03 -7.72
CA ALA A 105 6.84 -15.29 -7.36
C ALA A 105 5.31 -15.29 -7.55
N HIS A 106 4.69 -14.13 -7.86
CA HIS A 106 3.26 -13.98 -8.16
C HIS A 106 3.09 -13.26 -9.51
N PRO A 107 2.72 -13.98 -10.59
CA PRO A 107 2.89 -13.52 -11.97
C PRO A 107 1.91 -12.44 -12.45
N GLN A 108 1.08 -11.85 -11.59
CA GLN A 108 0.14 -10.79 -12.00
C GLN A 108 0.86 -9.48 -12.41
N SER A 109 2.14 -9.30 -12.06
CA SER A 109 2.99 -8.19 -12.53
C SER A 109 3.73 -8.48 -13.85
N ASN A 110 3.79 -9.73 -14.31
CA ASN A 110 4.67 -10.12 -15.42
C ASN A 110 4.22 -9.53 -16.76
N GLY A 111 2.91 -9.42 -17.03
CA GLY A 111 2.42 -8.96 -18.34
C GLY A 111 2.81 -7.52 -18.71
N GLN A 112 2.94 -6.62 -17.73
CA GLN A 112 3.38 -5.23 -17.99
C GLN A 112 4.89 -5.13 -18.14
N THR A 113 5.65 -5.89 -17.33
CA THR A 113 7.09 -6.03 -17.50
C THR A 113 7.44 -6.68 -18.83
N GLU A 114 6.70 -7.70 -19.25
CA GLU A 114 6.82 -8.37 -20.55
C GLU A 114 6.50 -7.41 -21.69
N ASN A 115 5.45 -6.61 -21.61
CA ASN A 115 5.11 -5.61 -22.63
C ASN A 115 6.16 -4.49 -22.75
N MET A 116 6.68 -3.97 -21.63
CA MET A 116 7.78 -3.01 -21.64
C MET A 116 9.06 -3.63 -22.19
N ASN A 117 9.39 -4.85 -21.78
CA ASN A 117 10.54 -5.59 -22.32
C ASN A 117 10.37 -5.83 -23.82
N CYS A 118 9.17 -6.18 -24.30
CA CYS A 118 8.88 -6.30 -25.72
C CYS A 118 9.08 -4.97 -26.46
N SER A 119 8.64 -3.85 -25.89
CA SER A 119 8.83 -2.52 -26.48
C SER A 119 10.32 -2.14 -26.54
N ILE A 120 11.08 -2.42 -25.48
CA ILE A 120 12.54 -2.20 -25.44
C ILE A 120 13.23 -3.10 -26.47
N LEU A 121 12.89 -4.39 -26.51
CA LEU A 121 13.43 -5.35 -27.48
C LEU A 121 13.11 -4.96 -28.92
N GLN A 122 11.90 -4.46 -29.20
CA GLN A 122 11.54 -3.95 -30.52
C GLN A 122 12.35 -2.70 -30.89
N GLY A 123 12.55 -1.78 -29.93
CA GLY A 123 13.41 -0.60 -30.12
C GLY A 123 14.86 -0.97 -30.40
N LEU A 124 15.41 -1.92 -29.65
CA LEU A 124 16.76 -2.45 -29.85
C LEU A 124 16.89 -3.16 -31.19
N LYS A 125 15.93 -4.03 -31.54
CA LYS A 125 15.91 -4.74 -32.82
C LYS A 125 15.83 -3.77 -34.00
N LYS A 126 14.97 -2.76 -33.93
CA LYS A 126 14.87 -1.72 -34.96
C LYS A 126 16.19 -0.96 -35.14
N LYS A 127 16.86 -0.58 -34.05
CA LYS A 127 18.17 0.06 -34.13
C LYS A 127 19.25 -0.86 -34.71
N MET A 128 19.23 -2.15 -34.39
CA MET A 128 20.13 -3.14 -34.99
C MET A 128 19.85 -3.30 -36.49
N ASP A 129 18.59 -3.37 -36.89
CA ASP A 129 18.16 -3.48 -38.29
C ASP A 129 18.44 -2.20 -39.09
N GLU A 130 18.46 -1.03 -38.46
CA GLU A 130 18.88 0.25 -39.06
C GLU A 130 20.41 0.33 -39.18
N ALA A 131 21.14 -0.20 -38.20
CA ALA A 131 22.60 -0.23 -38.20
C ALA A 131 23.17 -1.18 -39.26
N LYS A 132 22.40 -2.20 -39.69
CA LYS A 132 22.44 -3.11 -40.88
C LYS A 132 23.79 -3.66 -41.42
N ALA A 133 24.90 -2.99 -41.19
CA ALA A 133 26.26 -3.34 -41.58
C ALA A 133 27.35 -2.74 -40.66
N VAL A 134 27.08 -1.66 -39.91
CA VAL A 134 28.08 -0.95 -39.07
C VAL A 134 28.20 -1.57 -37.67
N TRP A 135 27.24 -2.41 -37.28
CA TRP A 135 27.16 -2.97 -35.94
C TRP A 135 28.32 -3.91 -35.62
N VAL A 136 28.93 -4.56 -36.62
CA VAL A 136 30.13 -5.41 -36.45
C VAL A 136 31.34 -4.57 -36.05
N ASP A 137 31.46 -3.33 -36.56
CA ASP A 137 32.53 -2.39 -36.21
C ASP A 137 32.28 -1.70 -34.85
N GLU A 138 31.02 -1.46 -34.49
CA GLU A 138 30.65 -0.92 -33.16
C GLU A 138 30.74 -1.98 -32.03
N LEU A 139 30.49 -3.26 -32.34
CA LEU A 139 30.57 -4.35 -31.36
C LEU A 139 31.97 -4.46 -30.74
N PHE A 140 33.00 -4.27 -31.57
CA PHE A 140 34.40 -4.34 -31.15
C PHE A 140 34.75 -3.19 -30.19
N ASN A 141 34.22 -1.99 -30.44
CA ASN A 141 34.42 -0.82 -29.58
C ASN A 141 33.67 -0.95 -28.25
N VAL A 142 32.49 -1.58 -28.22
CA VAL A 142 31.73 -1.76 -26.97
C VAL A 142 32.30 -2.88 -26.09
N LEU A 143 32.85 -3.93 -26.69
CA LEU A 143 33.45 -5.07 -25.96
C LEU A 143 34.86 -4.80 -25.43
N TRP A 144 35.58 -3.82 -25.97
CA TRP A 144 36.99 -3.55 -25.64
C TRP A 144 37.28 -2.14 -25.10
N VAL A 145 36.27 -1.41 -24.65
CA VAL A 145 36.49 -0.24 -23.75
C VAL A 145 36.82 -0.78 -22.36
N TYR A 146 38.10 -1.12 -22.16
CA TYR A 146 38.79 -1.28 -20.88
C TYR A 146 40.24 -0.79 -21.02
#